data_AF-A0A183PE49-F1
#
_entry.id   AF-A0A183PE49-F1
#
_cell.length_a   1.000
_cell.length_b   1.000
_cell.length_c   1.000
_cell.angle_alpha   90.00
_cell.angle_beta   90.00
_cell.angle_gamma   90.00
#
_symmetry.space_group_name_H-M   'P 1'
#
loop_
_entity.id
_entity.type
_entity.pdbx_description
1 polymer ?
#
loop_
_entity_poly.entity_id
_entity_poly.type
_entity_poly.pdbx_seq_one_letter_code
_entity_poly.pdbx_strand_id
1 'polypeptide(L)'
;MGKKTNKQKLSFPKVQGWVPYKAFSAKKVSEPKYAEVPKDWKEPKFTPEDNPHGRLFASSTYTTLFPKYREKYLSEIWPALRRIMMEHHIRVEIDVAESTMEVRTTPKTFDPFIILKARDVIRLLARSVPMEQAIRVLDDETFADIIEINLTNRERFVKRRNRLIGHDGETLKALELSTNCYIVVQGKTVSVVGRYNDLREVRKIVQGCIYDNIHPAYSIKKLLIIKKLSMDPTKQNISWDRFLPKMKKKVLSRRRKPHKVRKKKEYNPFPPPPVQSKIDIELEKGTYFLAEAERKRLKVESNIVKSNQISKIRQKAKRSAALIPPDDQCNNNNNNNTSHHKPKKIKFEE
;
A
#
# COMPACT_ATOMS: atom_id res chain seq x y z
N MET A 1 1.75 -43.61 20.65
CA MET A 1 2.36 -44.56 19.69
C MET A 1 1.37 -44.82 18.56
N GLY A 2 1.47 -44.11 17.43
CA GLY A 2 0.58 -44.30 16.28
C GLY A 2 1.05 -45.48 15.43
N LYS A 3 0.23 -46.53 15.32
CA LYS A 3 0.51 -47.73 14.51
C LYS A 3 0.60 -47.33 13.03
N LYS A 4 1.75 -47.51 12.41
CA LYS A 4 1.92 -47.41 10.94
C LYS A 4 1.13 -48.56 10.31
N THR A 5 0.07 -48.24 9.57
CA THR A 5 -0.64 -49.20 8.74
C THR A 5 0.28 -49.64 7.60
N ASN A 6 0.68 -50.90 7.56
CA ASN A 6 1.38 -51.49 6.43
C ASN A 6 0.47 -51.41 5.20
N LYS A 7 0.85 -50.56 4.22
CA LYS A 7 0.16 -50.52 2.93
C LYS A 7 0.31 -51.87 2.26
N GLN A 8 -0.79 -52.62 2.12
CA GLN A 8 -0.84 -53.82 1.28
C GLN A 8 -0.42 -53.44 -0.15
N LYS A 9 0.59 -54.13 -0.68
CA LYS A 9 0.98 -54.02 -2.08
C LYS A 9 0.03 -54.90 -2.89
N LEU A 10 -0.93 -54.29 -3.58
CA LEU A 10 -1.75 -54.97 -4.58
C LEU A 10 -0.86 -55.38 -5.75
N SER A 11 -0.74 -56.68 -6.02
CA SER A 11 0.00 -57.21 -7.18
C SER A 11 -0.95 -57.29 -8.38
N PHE A 12 -0.75 -56.42 -9.36
CA PHE A 12 -1.51 -56.46 -10.61
C PHE A 12 -0.84 -57.42 -11.61
N PRO A 13 -1.62 -58.19 -12.40
CA PRO A 13 -1.07 -59.05 -13.44
C PRO A 13 -0.37 -58.22 -14.53
N LYS A 14 0.77 -58.72 -15.03
CA LYS A 14 1.53 -58.05 -16.10
C LYS A 14 0.79 -58.21 -17.43
N VAL A 15 0.06 -57.19 -17.85
CA VAL A 15 -0.55 -57.11 -19.18
C VAL A 15 0.50 -56.61 -20.17
N GLN A 16 0.71 -57.35 -21.26
CA GLN A 16 1.69 -57.00 -22.30
C GLN A 16 1.25 -55.70 -22.99
N GLY A 17 2.09 -54.66 -22.91
CA GLY A 17 1.79 -53.32 -23.45
C GLY A 17 1.31 -52.28 -22.42
N TRP A 18 1.05 -52.68 -21.16
CA TRP A 18 0.69 -51.72 -20.10
C TRP A 18 1.94 -51.14 -19.43
N VAL A 19 2.14 -49.82 -19.55
CA VAL A 19 3.18 -49.09 -18.83
C VAL A 19 2.54 -48.44 -17.59
N PRO A 20 2.96 -48.79 -16.36
CA PRO A 20 2.41 -48.16 -15.16
C PRO A 20 2.67 -46.65 -15.19
N TYR A 21 1.64 -45.87 -14.85
CA TYR A 21 1.76 -44.41 -14.76
C TYR A 21 2.89 -44.04 -13.79
N LYS A 22 3.98 -43.49 -14.34
CA LYS A 22 5.10 -42.96 -13.59
C LYS A 22 4.71 -41.55 -13.20
N ALA A 23 4.24 -41.36 -11.97
CA ALA A 23 4.01 -40.01 -11.45
C ALA A 23 5.24 -39.16 -11.76
N PHE A 24 5.04 -37.99 -12.38
CA PHE A 24 6.11 -37.03 -12.65
C PHE A 24 6.87 -36.81 -11.36
N SER A 25 8.00 -37.51 -11.23
CA SER A 25 8.94 -37.33 -10.14
C SER A 25 9.22 -35.84 -10.08
N ALA A 26 9.16 -35.28 -8.88
CA ALA A 26 9.69 -33.96 -8.55
C ALA A 26 11.21 -33.94 -8.81
N LYS A 27 11.61 -34.14 -10.07
CA LYS A 27 12.93 -33.80 -10.56
C LYS A 27 13.05 -32.32 -10.24
N LYS A 28 14.02 -32.00 -9.39
CA LYS A 28 14.57 -30.66 -9.24
C LYS A 28 14.58 -30.05 -10.65
N VAL A 29 13.76 -29.03 -10.86
CA VAL A 29 13.85 -28.18 -12.05
C VAL A 29 15.30 -27.72 -12.04
N SER A 30 16.12 -28.28 -12.93
CA SER A 30 17.47 -27.77 -13.15
C SER A 30 17.28 -26.30 -13.46
N GLU A 31 17.91 -25.41 -12.67
CA GLU A 31 17.87 -23.98 -12.94
C GLU A 31 18.14 -23.79 -14.44
N PRO A 32 17.30 -23.03 -15.16
CA PRO A 32 17.53 -22.81 -16.57
C PRO A 32 18.94 -22.24 -16.70
N LYS A 33 19.80 -22.93 -17.44
CA LYS A 33 21.14 -22.45 -17.77
C LYS A 33 20.94 -21.21 -18.64
N TYR A 34 20.90 -20.04 -18.02
CA TYR A 34 20.90 -18.79 -18.75
C TYR A 34 22.25 -18.66 -19.47
N ALA A 35 22.23 -18.57 -20.79
CA ALA A 35 23.42 -18.17 -21.53
C ALA A 35 23.68 -16.70 -21.20
N GLU A 36 24.84 -16.40 -20.64
CA GLU A 36 25.25 -15.02 -20.39
C GLU A 36 25.54 -14.36 -21.74
N VAL A 37 24.82 -13.28 -22.04
CA VAL A 37 25.05 -12.49 -23.26
C VAL A 37 26.44 -11.86 -23.18
N PRO A 38 27.31 -12.01 -24.20
CA PRO A 38 28.61 -11.36 -24.22
C PRO A 38 28.50 -9.86 -24.01
N LYS A 39 29.42 -9.27 -23.24
CA LYS A 39 29.35 -7.86 -22.79
C LYS A 39 29.30 -6.84 -23.94
N ASP A 40 29.85 -7.21 -25.11
CA ASP A 40 29.93 -6.36 -26.31
C ASP A 40 28.90 -6.73 -27.39
N TRP A 41 27.96 -7.63 -27.09
CA TRP A 41 26.92 -8.02 -28.04
C TRP A 41 25.94 -6.86 -28.27
N LYS A 42 25.81 -6.43 -29.52
CA LYS A 42 24.78 -5.48 -29.96
C LYS A 42 23.80 -6.21 -30.86
N GLU A 43 22.51 -6.04 -30.57
CA GLU A 43 21.46 -6.59 -31.43
C GLU A 43 21.52 -5.92 -32.82
N PRO A 44 21.53 -6.70 -33.91
CA PRO A 44 21.53 -6.13 -35.25
C PRO A 44 20.20 -5.42 -35.51
N LYS A 45 20.25 -4.30 -36.24
CA LYS A 45 19.05 -3.58 -36.66
C LYS A 45 18.34 -4.39 -37.75
N PHE A 46 17.02 -4.46 -37.66
CA PHE A 46 16.20 -5.09 -38.68
C PHE A 46 16.10 -4.16 -39.90
N THR A 47 16.62 -4.60 -41.03
CA THR A 47 16.62 -3.84 -42.28
C THR A 47 15.53 -4.35 -43.23
N PRO A 48 15.13 -3.57 -44.26
CA PRO A 48 14.20 -4.05 -45.27
C PRO A 48 14.69 -5.29 -46.02
N GLU A 49 16.02 -5.50 -46.10
CA GLU A 49 16.64 -6.66 -46.77
C GLU A 49 16.38 -7.98 -46.01
N ASP A 50 16.21 -7.91 -44.69
CA ASP A 50 15.94 -9.07 -43.83
C ASP A 50 14.51 -9.63 -44.02
N ASN A 51 13.64 -8.91 -44.73
CA ASN A 51 12.31 -9.37 -45.12
C ASN A 51 12.19 -9.48 -46.66
N PRO A 52 12.57 -10.64 -47.25
CA PRO A 52 12.62 -10.83 -48.71
C PRO A 52 11.28 -10.61 -49.43
N HIS A 53 10.17 -10.80 -48.73
CA HIS A 53 8.83 -10.61 -49.29
C HIS A 53 8.32 -9.17 -49.13
N GLY A 54 9.01 -8.32 -48.36
CA GLY A 54 8.75 -6.89 -48.19
C GLY A 54 7.36 -6.54 -47.62
N ARG A 55 6.59 -7.54 -47.18
CA ARG A 55 5.20 -7.38 -46.71
C ARG A 55 4.91 -8.25 -45.50
N LEU A 56 4.08 -7.72 -44.59
CA LEU A 56 3.47 -8.51 -43.52
C LEU A 56 2.24 -9.27 -44.06
N PHE A 57 2.02 -10.49 -43.56
CA PHE A 57 0.88 -11.32 -43.97
C PHE A 57 -0.47 -10.79 -43.48
N ALA A 58 -0.47 -10.01 -42.39
CA ALA A 58 -1.67 -9.47 -41.78
C ALA A 58 -1.51 -7.96 -41.52
N SER A 59 -2.60 -7.22 -41.71
CA SER A 59 -2.68 -5.84 -41.26
C SER A 59 -2.94 -5.82 -39.76
N SER A 60 -2.20 -4.99 -39.03
CA SER A 60 -2.36 -4.77 -37.59
C SER A 60 -2.76 -3.33 -37.35
N THR A 61 -3.79 -3.15 -36.53
CA THR A 61 -4.39 -1.85 -36.25
C THR A 61 -4.54 -1.69 -34.74
N TYR A 62 -4.12 -0.54 -34.21
CA TYR A 62 -4.29 -0.20 -32.80
C TYR A 62 -4.88 1.19 -32.65
N THR A 63 -5.85 1.29 -31.75
CA THR A 63 -6.55 2.55 -31.45
C THR A 63 -6.40 2.89 -29.98
N THR A 64 -6.23 4.17 -29.67
CA THR A 64 -6.17 4.69 -28.30
C THR A 64 -6.99 5.97 -28.18
N LEU A 65 -7.82 6.05 -27.14
CA LEU A 65 -8.55 7.29 -26.82
C LEU A 65 -7.62 8.30 -26.14
N PHE A 66 -7.82 9.59 -26.44
CA PHE A 66 -7.17 10.69 -25.75
C PHE A 66 -8.17 11.64 -25.07
N PRO A 67 -7.74 12.37 -24.02
CA PRO A 67 -8.61 13.34 -23.36
C PRO A 67 -8.86 14.58 -24.23
N LYS A 68 -10.08 15.13 -24.19
CA LYS A 68 -10.49 16.32 -24.97
C LYS A 68 -9.53 17.51 -24.88
N TYR A 69 -8.98 17.80 -23.70
CA TYR A 69 -8.05 18.92 -23.52
C TYR A 69 -6.74 18.77 -24.33
N ARG A 70 -6.42 17.56 -24.81
CA ARG A 70 -5.19 17.24 -25.53
C ARG A 70 -5.31 17.44 -27.05
N GLU A 71 -6.53 17.57 -27.54
CA GLU A 71 -6.89 17.68 -28.97
C GLU A 71 -6.13 18.78 -29.70
N LYS A 72 -6.09 20.01 -29.14
CA LYS A 72 -5.42 21.15 -29.76
C LYS A 72 -3.96 20.85 -30.09
N TYR A 73 -3.23 20.33 -29.10
CA TYR A 73 -1.84 19.97 -29.29
C TYR A 73 -1.67 18.84 -30.30
N LEU A 74 -2.50 17.78 -30.20
CA LEU A 74 -2.38 16.63 -31.11
C LEU A 74 -2.62 17.05 -32.56
N SER A 75 -3.58 17.93 -32.79
CA SER A 75 -3.86 18.48 -34.12
C SER A 75 -2.68 19.27 -34.68
N GLU A 76 -2.01 20.09 -33.85
CA GLU A 76 -0.83 20.87 -34.23
C GLU A 76 0.36 19.98 -34.60
N ILE A 77 0.65 18.93 -33.81
CA ILE A 77 1.81 18.04 -34.06
C ILE A 77 1.54 16.94 -35.09
N TRP A 78 0.28 16.71 -35.46
CA TRP A 78 -0.12 15.55 -36.26
C TRP A 78 0.60 15.44 -37.61
N PRO A 79 0.77 16.53 -38.40
CA PRO A 79 1.47 16.45 -39.68
C PRO A 79 2.93 15.99 -39.53
N ALA A 80 3.61 16.46 -38.49
CA ALA A 80 4.98 16.05 -38.19
C ALA A 80 5.04 14.57 -37.77
N LEU A 81 4.07 14.11 -36.97
CA LEU A 81 4.02 12.71 -36.52
C LEU A 81 3.77 11.77 -37.69
N ARG A 82 2.85 12.15 -38.59
CA ARG A 82 2.55 11.41 -39.82
C ARG A 82 3.79 11.22 -40.68
N ARG A 83 4.62 12.27 -40.83
CA ARG A 83 5.88 12.20 -41.61
C ARG A 83 6.85 11.17 -41.03
N ILE A 84 7.10 11.23 -39.72
CA ILE A 84 8.04 10.33 -39.04
C ILE A 84 7.56 8.87 -39.08
N MET A 85 6.26 8.65 -38.87
CA MET A 85 5.69 7.30 -38.91
C MET A 85 5.66 6.71 -40.32
N MET A 86 5.59 7.57 -41.35
CA MET A 86 5.64 7.16 -42.75
C MET A 86 7.03 6.69 -43.17
N GLU A 87 8.12 7.16 -42.54
CA GLU A 87 9.48 6.64 -42.74
C GLU A 87 9.56 5.14 -42.38
N HIS A 88 8.76 4.70 -41.41
CA HIS A 88 8.59 3.30 -41.02
C HIS A 88 7.43 2.59 -41.75
N HIS A 89 6.83 3.22 -42.77
CA HIS A 89 5.69 2.70 -43.51
C HIS A 89 4.45 2.41 -42.63
N ILE A 90 4.22 3.21 -41.59
CA ILE A 90 3.05 3.12 -40.71
C ILE A 90 2.11 4.27 -41.02
N ARG A 91 0.82 3.96 -41.18
CA ARG A 91 -0.23 4.97 -41.36
C ARG A 91 -0.80 5.36 -40.01
N VAL A 92 -0.96 6.66 -39.77
CA VAL A 92 -1.49 7.20 -38.52
C VAL A 92 -2.66 8.12 -38.83
N GLU A 93 -3.78 7.93 -38.14
CA GLU A 93 -5.01 8.72 -38.28
C GLU A 93 -5.49 9.22 -36.92
N ILE A 94 -6.04 10.44 -36.92
CA ILE A 94 -6.64 11.06 -35.74
C ILE A 94 -8.09 11.36 -36.07
N ASP A 95 -8.99 10.89 -35.23
CA ASP A 95 -10.37 11.31 -35.25
C ASP A 95 -10.63 12.23 -34.06
N VAL A 96 -10.91 13.49 -34.39
CA VAL A 96 -11.19 14.54 -33.42
C VAL A 96 -12.59 14.38 -32.83
N ALA A 97 -13.57 13.90 -33.61
CA ALA A 97 -14.94 13.75 -33.15
C ALA A 97 -15.05 12.66 -32.08
N GLU A 98 -14.41 11.51 -32.31
CA GLU A 98 -14.36 10.41 -31.35
C GLU A 98 -13.25 10.55 -30.30
N SER A 99 -12.33 11.52 -30.47
CA SER A 99 -11.11 11.66 -29.65
C SER A 99 -10.26 10.38 -29.63
N THR A 100 -10.10 9.76 -30.81
CA THR A 100 -9.33 8.53 -31.00
C THR A 100 -8.11 8.77 -31.90
N MET A 101 -7.02 8.08 -31.59
CA MET A 101 -5.83 8.00 -32.44
C MET A 101 -5.65 6.56 -32.87
N GLU A 102 -5.32 6.37 -34.14
CA GLU A 102 -5.18 5.05 -34.75
C GLU A 102 -3.86 4.92 -35.48
N VAL A 103 -3.21 3.76 -35.32
CA VAL A 103 -2.02 3.35 -36.07
C VAL A 103 -2.31 2.05 -36.81
N ARG A 104 -1.97 2.01 -38.10
CA ARG A 104 -2.19 0.86 -38.99
C ARG A 104 -0.91 0.50 -39.73
N THR A 105 -0.62 -0.79 -39.84
CA THR A 105 0.43 -1.27 -40.76
C THR A 105 -0.03 -1.16 -42.21
N THR A 106 0.93 -0.90 -43.10
CA THR A 106 0.69 -0.87 -44.54
C THR A 106 1.29 -2.13 -45.19
N PRO A 107 0.91 -2.47 -46.43
CA PRO A 107 1.53 -3.58 -47.16
C PRO A 107 3.04 -3.44 -47.38
N LYS A 108 3.59 -2.23 -47.20
CA LYS A 108 5.01 -1.91 -47.34
C LYS A 108 5.77 -1.95 -46.01
N THR A 109 5.08 -2.18 -44.90
CA THR A 109 5.74 -2.31 -43.59
C THR A 109 6.61 -3.57 -43.60
N PHE A 110 7.93 -3.39 -43.45
CA PHE A 110 8.89 -4.49 -43.46
C PHE A 110 9.09 -5.08 -42.07
N ASP A 111 9.17 -4.24 -41.03
CA ASP A 111 9.37 -4.64 -39.63
C ASP A 111 8.05 -5.08 -38.97
N PRO A 112 7.96 -6.31 -38.43
CA PRO A 112 6.76 -6.76 -37.71
C PRO A 112 6.58 -6.12 -36.33
N PHE A 113 7.65 -5.68 -35.64
CA PHE A 113 7.59 -5.18 -34.27
C PHE A 113 7.35 -3.66 -34.17
N ILE A 114 7.66 -2.90 -35.22
CA ILE A 114 7.50 -1.44 -35.23
C ILE A 114 6.07 -0.97 -34.91
N ILE A 115 5.05 -1.77 -35.26
CA ILE A 115 3.66 -1.45 -34.93
C ILE A 115 3.39 -1.42 -33.42
N LEU A 116 4.08 -2.27 -32.64
CA LEU A 116 3.95 -2.27 -31.18
C LEU A 116 4.57 -1.01 -30.58
N LYS A 117 5.67 -0.53 -31.16
CA LYS A 117 6.29 0.74 -30.77
C LYS A 117 5.42 1.93 -31.15
N ALA A 118 4.85 1.94 -32.36
CA ALA A 118 3.91 2.97 -32.80
C ALA A 118 2.66 3.03 -31.90
N ARG A 119 2.13 1.87 -31.46
CA ARG A 119 1.09 1.78 -30.44
C ARG A 119 1.53 2.44 -29.13
N ASP A 120 2.76 2.20 -28.69
CA ASP A 120 3.27 2.79 -27.46
C ASP A 120 3.46 4.32 -27.58
N VAL A 121 3.85 4.83 -28.76
CA VAL A 121 3.88 6.27 -29.07
C VAL A 121 2.51 6.91 -28.91
N ILE A 122 1.45 6.37 -29.53
CA ILE A 122 0.09 6.96 -29.38
C ILE A 122 -0.41 6.88 -27.94
N ARG A 123 -0.07 5.81 -27.20
CA ARG A 123 -0.40 5.69 -25.78
C ARG A 123 0.31 6.75 -24.94
N LEU A 124 1.58 7.05 -25.21
CA LEU A 124 2.32 8.10 -24.51
C LEU A 124 1.76 9.50 -24.81
N LEU A 125 1.43 9.78 -26.07
CA LEU A 125 0.82 11.04 -26.48
C LEU A 125 -0.53 11.28 -25.78
N ALA A 126 -1.35 10.22 -25.63
CA ALA A 126 -2.58 10.26 -24.84
C ALA A 126 -2.34 10.57 -23.35
N ARG A 127 -1.18 10.20 -22.80
CA ARG A 127 -0.75 10.55 -21.42
C ARG A 127 0.08 11.83 -21.34
N SER A 128 -0.12 12.73 -22.30
CA SER A 128 0.45 14.10 -22.30
C SER A 128 1.98 14.14 -22.33
N VAL A 129 2.63 13.09 -22.83
CA VAL A 129 4.06 13.12 -23.16
C VAL A 129 4.25 13.99 -24.42
N PRO A 130 5.27 14.85 -24.47
CA PRO A 130 5.57 15.62 -25.67
C PRO A 130 6.09 14.71 -26.79
N MET A 131 5.79 15.11 -28.03
CA MET A 131 6.13 14.38 -29.24
C MET A 131 7.59 13.96 -29.31
N GLU A 132 8.51 14.89 -29.06
CA GLU A 132 9.96 14.67 -29.11
C GLU A 132 10.41 13.50 -28.22
N GLN A 133 9.80 13.36 -27.04
CA GLN A 133 10.13 12.29 -26.12
C GLN A 133 9.42 10.98 -26.47
N ALA A 134 8.22 11.05 -27.03
CA ALA A 134 7.47 9.88 -27.44
C ALA A 134 8.12 9.19 -28.67
N ILE A 135 8.62 9.95 -29.66
CA ILE A 135 9.25 9.39 -30.87
C ILE A 135 10.48 8.54 -30.55
N ARG A 136 11.21 8.85 -29.47
CA ARG A 136 12.38 8.06 -29.03
C ARG A 136 12.07 6.58 -28.81
N VAL A 137 10.82 6.22 -28.56
CA VAL A 137 10.38 4.82 -28.38
C VAL A 137 10.43 4.01 -29.68
N LEU A 138 10.51 4.66 -30.84
CA LEU A 138 10.71 3.96 -32.11
C LEU A 138 12.10 3.29 -32.19
N ASP A 139 13.09 3.80 -31.47
CA ASP A 139 14.43 3.20 -31.36
C ASP A 139 14.37 1.86 -30.59
N ASP A 140 15.25 0.90 -30.93
CA ASP A 140 15.27 -0.44 -30.28
C ASP A 140 15.75 -0.41 -28.82
N GLU A 141 16.63 0.52 -28.46
CA GLU A 141 17.16 0.62 -27.09
C GLU A 141 16.19 1.26 -26.10
N THR A 142 15.19 2.00 -26.60
CA THR A 142 14.30 2.83 -25.79
C THR A 142 12.92 2.21 -25.73
N PHE A 143 12.39 2.11 -24.52
CA PHE A 143 11.09 1.53 -24.24
C PHE A 143 10.21 2.54 -23.50
N ALA A 144 8.91 2.28 -23.53
CA ALA A 144 7.90 3.02 -22.79
C ALA A 144 7.34 2.18 -21.65
N ASP A 145 7.06 2.81 -20.52
CA ASP A 145 6.32 2.17 -19.43
C ASP A 145 5.24 3.10 -18.87
N ILE A 146 4.02 2.58 -18.74
CA ILE A 146 2.88 3.30 -18.14
C ILE A 146 2.53 2.61 -16.83
N ILE A 147 2.97 3.23 -15.73
CA ILE A 147 2.79 2.70 -14.38
C ILE A 147 1.49 3.25 -13.81
N GLU A 148 0.55 2.37 -13.53
CA GLU A 148 -0.68 2.73 -12.82
C GLU A 148 -0.43 2.86 -11.31
N ILE A 149 -0.83 4.01 -10.77
CA ILE A 149 -0.73 4.32 -9.35
C ILE A 149 -2.13 4.50 -8.78
N ASN A 150 -2.56 3.58 -7.92
CA ASN A 150 -3.86 3.62 -7.27
C ASN A 150 -3.70 3.49 -5.76
N LEU A 151 -4.45 4.28 -4.99
CA LEU A 151 -4.46 4.19 -3.54
C LEU A 151 -5.85 4.56 -3.01
N THR A 152 -6.38 3.76 -2.09
CA THR A 152 -7.76 3.87 -1.57
C THR A 152 -8.04 5.24 -0.95
N ASN A 153 -7.09 5.77 -0.17
CA ASN A 153 -7.24 7.05 0.51
C ASN A 153 -6.79 8.20 -0.41
N ARG A 154 -7.75 9.01 -0.87
CA ARG A 154 -7.51 10.13 -1.81
C ARG A 154 -6.49 11.15 -1.29
N GLU A 155 -6.61 11.58 -0.03
CA GLU A 155 -5.66 12.56 0.54
C GLU A 155 -4.23 12.01 0.61
N ARG A 156 -4.10 10.75 1.02
CA ARG A 156 -2.81 10.07 1.08
C ARG A 156 -2.21 9.91 -0.32
N PHE A 157 -3.04 9.61 -1.31
CA PHE A 157 -2.63 9.50 -2.70
C PHE A 157 -2.05 10.82 -3.21
N VAL A 158 -2.76 11.93 -3.03
CA VAL A 158 -2.31 13.26 -3.45
C VAL A 158 -1.00 13.64 -2.76
N LYS A 159 -0.90 13.43 -1.43
CA LYS A 159 0.34 13.70 -0.68
C LYS A 159 1.54 12.87 -1.17
N ARG A 160 1.35 11.58 -1.47
CA ARG A 160 2.43 10.70 -1.96
C ARG A 160 2.79 10.98 -3.44
N ARG A 161 1.81 11.32 -4.27
CA ARG A 161 2.04 11.74 -5.65
C ARG A 161 2.81 13.06 -5.72
N ASN A 162 2.40 14.06 -4.93
CA ASN A 162 3.11 15.34 -4.86
C ASN A 162 4.53 15.16 -4.30
N ARG A 163 4.74 14.22 -3.38
CA ARG A 163 6.08 13.82 -2.92
C ARG A 163 6.95 13.24 -4.03
N LEU A 164 6.37 12.48 -4.96
CA LEU A 164 7.09 11.93 -6.12
C LEU A 164 7.56 13.05 -7.07
N ILE A 165 6.72 14.06 -7.27
CA ILE A 165 7.04 15.24 -8.09
C ILE A 165 8.11 16.10 -7.40
N GLY A 166 7.96 16.31 -6.09
CA GLY A 166 8.80 17.22 -5.30
C GLY A 166 8.28 18.66 -5.36
N HIS A 167 8.99 19.57 -4.68
CA HIS A 167 8.78 21.01 -4.86
C HIS A 167 9.20 21.39 -6.27
N ASP A 168 8.34 22.08 -7.02
CA ASP A 168 8.56 22.53 -8.41
C ASP A 168 9.12 21.48 -9.38
N GLY A 169 8.87 20.19 -9.11
CA GLY A 169 9.36 19.10 -9.96
C GLY A 169 10.83 18.72 -9.75
N GLU A 170 11.52 19.26 -8.74
CA GLU A 170 12.95 18.98 -8.48
C GLU A 170 13.24 17.49 -8.26
N THR A 171 12.38 16.81 -7.50
CA THR A 171 12.57 15.38 -7.21
C THR A 171 12.37 14.53 -8.47
N LEU A 172 11.39 14.90 -9.29
CA LEU A 172 11.16 14.28 -10.58
C LEU A 172 12.37 14.49 -11.49
N LYS A 173 12.88 15.72 -11.56
CA LYS A 173 14.03 16.05 -12.42
C LYS A 173 15.31 15.34 -11.98
N ALA A 174 15.55 15.26 -10.67
CA ALA A 174 16.66 14.50 -10.12
C ALA A 174 16.55 13.00 -10.44
N LEU A 175 15.34 12.45 -10.45
CA LEU A 175 15.09 11.06 -10.83
C LEU A 175 15.38 10.84 -12.32
N GLU A 176 14.91 11.73 -13.19
CA GLU A 176 15.20 11.71 -14.64
C GLU A 176 16.70 11.70 -14.94
N LEU A 177 17.46 12.61 -14.31
CA LEU A 177 18.92 12.71 -14.49
C LEU A 177 19.68 11.49 -13.92
N SER A 178 19.13 10.88 -12.88
CA SER A 178 19.75 9.69 -12.27
C SER A 178 19.61 8.48 -13.18
N THR A 179 18.41 8.23 -13.71
CA THR A 179 18.06 7.04 -14.50
C THR A 179 18.05 7.28 -16.02
N ASN A 180 18.45 8.46 -16.50
CA ASN A 180 18.39 8.87 -17.91
C ASN A 180 17.02 8.62 -18.59
N CYS A 181 15.95 8.68 -17.80
CA CYS A 181 14.58 8.49 -18.27
C CYS A 181 13.87 9.83 -18.37
N TYR A 182 12.84 9.90 -19.21
CA TYR A 182 11.86 10.97 -19.20
C TYR A 182 10.62 10.52 -18.42
N ILE A 183 10.16 11.31 -17.45
CA ILE A 183 9.08 10.89 -16.54
C ILE A 183 7.97 11.94 -16.50
N VAL A 184 6.74 11.53 -16.79
CA VAL A 184 5.55 12.40 -16.68
C VAL A 184 4.59 11.78 -15.67
N VAL A 185 4.28 12.55 -14.63
CA VAL A 185 3.29 12.15 -13.62
C VAL A 185 1.95 12.82 -13.97
N GLN A 186 0.97 12.02 -14.39
CA GLN A 186 -0.34 12.53 -14.76
C GLN A 186 -1.49 11.75 -14.12
N GLY A 187 -2.22 12.42 -13.22
CA GLY A 187 -3.40 11.85 -12.59
C GLY A 187 -3.08 10.63 -11.74
N LYS A 188 -3.51 9.45 -12.23
CA LYS A 188 -3.30 8.12 -11.63
C LYS A 188 -2.27 7.26 -12.36
N THR A 189 -1.50 7.83 -13.28
CA THR A 189 -0.39 7.10 -13.90
C THR A 189 0.88 7.92 -13.88
N VAL A 190 1.98 7.19 -14.02
CA VAL A 190 3.30 7.73 -14.29
C VAL A 190 3.77 7.11 -15.59
N SER A 191 3.96 7.94 -16.62
CA SER A 191 4.52 7.52 -17.89
C SER A 191 6.03 7.73 -17.86
N VAL A 192 6.78 6.73 -18.31
CA VAL A 192 8.24 6.72 -18.29
C VAL A 192 8.73 6.30 -19.67
N VAL A 193 9.76 6.98 -20.19
CA VAL A 193 10.44 6.63 -21.43
C VAL A 193 11.93 6.51 -21.15
N GLY A 194 12.55 5.40 -21.55
CA GLY A 194 13.98 5.17 -21.31
C GLY A 194 14.40 3.72 -21.58
N ARG A 195 15.61 3.37 -21.17
CA ARG A 195 16.14 2.01 -21.34
C ARG A 195 15.48 1.03 -20.38
N TYR A 196 15.41 -0.24 -20.78
CA TYR A 196 14.70 -1.28 -20.00
C TYR A 196 15.19 -1.41 -18.54
N ASN A 197 16.50 -1.40 -18.31
CA ASN A 197 17.07 -1.51 -16.97
C ASN A 197 16.65 -0.34 -16.07
N ASP A 198 16.65 0.87 -16.62
CA ASP A 198 16.30 2.09 -15.93
C ASP A 198 14.80 2.15 -15.63
N LEU A 199 13.94 1.72 -16.58
CA LEU A 199 12.49 1.59 -16.39
C LEU A 199 12.16 0.69 -15.20
N ARG A 200 12.86 -0.44 -15.07
CA ARG A 200 12.68 -1.38 -13.96
C ARG A 200 13.00 -0.73 -12.61
N GLU A 201 14.01 0.14 -12.56
CA GLU A 201 14.36 0.88 -11.35
C GLU A 201 13.33 1.96 -11.03
N VAL A 202 12.95 2.77 -12.02
CA VAL A 202 11.90 3.80 -11.85
C VAL A 202 10.61 3.17 -11.37
N ARG A 203 10.19 2.04 -11.94
CA ARG A 203 9.00 1.29 -11.51
C ARG A 203 9.06 0.91 -10.03
N LYS A 204 10.20 0.38 -9.56
CA LYS A 204 10.40 0.06 -8.14
C LYS A 204 10.32 1.30 -7.25
N ILE A 205 10.87 2.43 -7.71
CA ILE A 205 10.87 3.70 -6.96
C ILE A 205 9.45 4.26 -6.86
N VAL A 206 8.70 4.30 -7.96
CA VAL A 206 7.32 4.77 -8.00
C VAL A 206 6.44 3.89 -7.10
N GLN A 207 6.54 2.57 -7.23
CA GLN A 207 5.79 1.64 -6.37
C GLN A 207 6.16 1.78 -4.88
N GLY A 208 7.46 1.88 -4.56
CA GLY A 208 7.91 2.08 -3.18
C GLY A 208 7.46 3.43 -2.58
N CYS A 209 7.39 4.48 -3.39
CA CYS A 209 6.90 5.79 -2.97
C CYS A 209 5.39 5.77 -2.68
N ILE A 210 4.61 5.18 -3.60
CA ILE A 210 3.16 5.19 -3.54
C ILE A 210 2.60 4.16 -2.56
N TYR A 211 3.14 2.94 -2.53
CA TYR A 211 2.60 1.84 -1.70
C TYR A 211 3.36 1.71 -0.37
N ASP A 212 4.69 1.59 -0.41
CA ASP A 212 5.53 1.33 0.76
C ASP A 212 5.86 2.56 1.61
N ASN A 213 5.37 3.74 1.22
CA ASN A 213 5.61 5.02 1.91
C ASN A 213 7.09 5.40 2.02
N ILE A 214 7.92 4.96 1.08
CA ILE A 214 9.34 5.27 1.02
C ILE A 214 9.53 6.65 0.37
N HIS A 215 10.35 7.52 0.95
CA HIS A 215 10.61 8.82 0.31
C HIS A 215 11.52 8.62 -0.92
N PRO A 216 11.19 9.18 -2.10
CA PRO A 216 11.97 8.99 -3.34
C PRO A 216 13.43 9.48 -3.21
N ALA A 217 13.67 10.52 -2.39
CA ALA A 217 15.03 11.00 -2.09
C ALA A 217 16.00 9.90 -1.61
N TYR A 218 15.53 8.88 -0.86
CA TYR A 218 16.39 7.77 -0.46
C TYR A 218 16.82 6.92 -1.65
N SER A 219 15.90 6.68 -2.58
CA SER A 219 16.18 5.95 -3.81
C SER A 219 17.12 6.74 -4.71
N ILE A 220 16.91 8.04 -4.85
CA ILE A 220 17.81 8.93 -5.63
C ILE A 220 19.22 8.91 -5.04
N LYS A 221 19.37 9.06 -3.72
CA LYS A 221 20.67 8.95 -3.06
C LYS A 221 21.33 7.59 -3.29
N LYS A 222 20.54 6.52 -3.26
CA LYS A 222 21.02 5.16 -3.54
C LYS A 222 21.53 5.03 -4.99
N LEU A 223 20.75 5.50 -5.97
CA LEU A 223 21.15 5.50 -7.39
C LEU A 223 22.42 6.31 -7.63
N LEU A 224 22.53 7.47 -6.99
CA LEU A 224 23.71 8.33 -7.12
C LEU A 224 24.98 7.66 -6.57
N ILE A 225 24.86 6.94 -5.44
CA ILE A 225 25.97 6.15 -4.88
C ILE A 225 26.31 4.98 -5.82
N ILE A 226 25.32 4.28 -6.38
CA ILE A 226 25.54 3.20 -7.35
C ILE A 226 26.27 3.73 -8.58
N LYS A 227 25.85 4.87 -9.13
CA LYS A 227 26.46 5.49 -10.31
C LYS A 227 27.93 5.87 -10.06
N LYS A 228 28.24 6.43 -8.88
CA LYS A 228 29.63 6.71 -8.47
C LYS A 228 30.46 5.44 -8.33
N LEU A 229 29.96 4.42 -7.63
CA LEU A 229 30.65 3.14 -7.45
C LEU A 229 30.87 2.39 -8.77
N SER A 230 29.95 2.54 -9.73
CA SER A 230 30.08 1.96 -11.06
C SER A 230 31.14 2.64 -11.92
N MET A 231 31.40 3.94 -11.70
CA MET A 231 32.47 4.67 -12.38
C MET A 231 33.85 4.29 -11.84
N ASP A 232 33.95 3.89 -10.58
CA ASP A 232 35.20 3.48 -9.94
C ASP A 232 35.64 2.07 -10.39
N PRO A 233 36.77 1.91 -11.12
CA PRO A 233 37.19 0.59 -11.61
C PRO A 233 37.56 -0.38 -10.48
N THR A 234 38.04 0.14 -9.35
CA THR A 234 38.48 -0.68 -8.19
C THR A 234 37.33 -1.40 -7.48
N LYS A 235 36.07 -0.97 -7.67
CA LYS A 235 34.91 -1.48 -6.92
C LYS A 235 34.02 -2.41 -7.74
N GLN A 236 34.30 -2.65 -9.02
CA GLN A 236 33.45 -3.47 -9.88
C GLN A 236 33.29 -4.92 -9.41
N ASN A 237 34.34 -5.52 -8.85
CA ASN A 237 34.33 -6.93 -8.39
C ASN A 237 33.85 -7.11 -6.94
N ILE A 238 33.54 -6.03 -6.23
CA ILE A 238 33.20 -6.08 -4.80
C ILE A 238 31.69 -5.87 -4.63
N SER A 239 31.06 -6.61 -3.72
CA SER A 239 29.65 -6.37 -3.37
C SER A 239 29.42 -4.96 -2.80
N TRP A 240 28.46 -4.24 -3.39
CA TRP A 240 28.17 -2.84 -3.02
C TRP A 240 27.25 -2.67 -1.80
N ASP A 241 26.69 -3.73 -1.23
CA ASP A 241 25.70 -3.64 -0.13
C ASP A 241 26.23 -2.91 1.11
N ARG A 242 27.56 -2.93 1.34
CA ARG A 242 28.21 -2.19 2.44
C ARG A 242 28.08 -0.67 2.26
N PHE A 243 28.16 -0.18 1.02
CA PHE A 243 28.19 1.25 0.71
C PHE A 243 26.78 1.82 0.53
N LEU A 244 25.78 0.97 0.31
CA LEU A 244 24.41 1.40 0.07
C LEU A 244 23.71 1.80 1.39
N PRO A 245 23.00 2.95 1.42
CA PRO A 245 22.23 3.34 2.59
C PRO A 245 21.13 2.32 2.90
N LYS A 246 21.23 1.66 4.04
CA LYS A 246 20.20 0.70 4.49
C LYS A 246 19.05 1.45 5.13
N MET A 247 17.88 1.36 4.50
CA MET A 247 16.65 1.89 5.08
C MET A 247 16.22 1.06 6.28
N LYS A 248 16.47 1.57 7.49
CA LYS A 248 15.93 0.96 8.71
C LYS A 248 14.47 1.38 8.86
N LYS A 249 13.52 0.44 8.74
CA LYS A 249 12.15 0.68 9.17
C LYS A 249 12.18 0.95 10.68
N LYS A 250 11.99 2.22 11.08
CA LYS A 250 11.77 2.57 12.49
C LYS A 250 10.39 2.06 12.88
N VAL A 251 10.29 0.80 13.30
CA VAL A 251 9.07 0.28 13.93
C VAL A 251 9.03 0.93 15.31
N LEU A 252 8.30 2.04 15.45
CA LEU A 252 8.27 2.86 16.67
C LEU A 252 7.73 2.14 17.91
N SER A 253 7.31 0.88 17.81
CA SER A 253 6.95 0.09 18.98
C SER A 253 7.34 -1.38 18.80
N ARG A 254 8.29 -1.86 19.60
CA ARG A 254 8.42 -3.30 19.91
C ARG A 254 7.25 -3.82 20.76
N ARG A 255 6.35 -2.93 21.18
CA ARG A 255 5.18 -3.24 22.01
C ARG A 255 4.15 -4.02 21.20
N ARG A 256 3.95 -5.29 21.53
CA ARG A 256 2.94 -6.16 20.91
C ARG A 256 1.50 -5.71 21.18
N LYS A 257 1.27 -4.97 22.27
CA LYS A 257 -0.05 -4.43 22.65
C LYS A 257 0.10 -2.94 23.01
N PRO A 258 -0.87 -2.08 22.64
CA PRO A 258 -0.87 -0.69 23.10
C PRO A 258 -0.90 -0.63 24.63
N HIS A 259 -0.38 0.45 25.22
CA HIS A 259 -0.42 0.66 26.69
C HIS A 259 -1.84 0.52 27.25
N LYS A 260 -2.82 0.97 26.46
CA LYS A 260 -4.24 0.92 26.77
C LYS A 260 -4.94 0.13 25.68
N VAL A 261 -5.23 -1.15 25.94
CA VAL A 261 -6.03 -1.99 25.05
C VAL A 261 -7.50 -1.70 25.31
N ARG A 262 -8.14 -0.94 24.41
CA ARG A 262 -9.60 -0.75 24.46
C ARG A 262 -10.27 -2.04 23.96
N LYS A 263 -11.01 -2.74 24.82
CA LYS A 263 -11.91 -3.81 24.37
C LYS A 263 -12.99 -3.17 23.49
N LYS A 264 -13.16 -3.63 22.25
CA LYS A 264 -14.29 -3.17 21.40
C LYS A 264 -15.58 -3.60 22.10
N LYS A 265 -16.54 -2.68 22.22
CA LYS A 265 -17.90 -3.02 22.66
C LYS A 265 -18.53 -3.90 21.57
N GLU A 266 -19.32 -4.87 21.99
CA GLU A 266 -20.11 -5.69 21.06
C GLU A 266 -21.08 -4.78 20.29
N TYR A 267 -21.25 -5.05 19.00
CA TYR A 267 -22.12 -4.23 18.15
C TYR A 267 -23.57 -4.48 18.55
N ASN A 268 -24.18 -3.51 19.20
CA ASN A 268 -25.62 -3.47 19.41
C ASN A 268 -26.24 -2.64 18.27
N PRO A 269 -27.10 -3.23 17.42
CA PRO A 269 -27.77 -2.49 16.34
C PRO A 269 -28.73 -1.42 16.87
N PHE A 270 -29.17 -1.55 18.13
CA PHE A 270 -30.03 -0.57 18.77
C PHE A 270 -29.20 0.53 19.42
N PRO A 271 -29.52 1.82 19.16
CA PRO A 271 -28.88 2.91 19.89
C PRO A 271 -29.22 2.80 21.39
N PRO A 272 -28.33 3.25 22.29
CA PRO A 272 -28.69 3.36 23.70
C PRO A 272 -29.87 4.34 23.84
N PRO A 273 -30.73 4.16 24.86
CA PRO A 273 -31.80 5.10 25.11
C PRO A 273 -31.22 6.52 25.30
N PRO A 274 -31.89 7.56 24.80
CA PRO A 274 -31.47 8.93 25.04
C PRO A 274 -31.46 9.20 26.54
N VAL A 275 -30.52 10.04 26.98
CA VAL A 275 -30.52 10.50 28.38
C VAL A 275 -31.76 11.37 28.57
N GLN A 276 -32.63 10.98 29.50
CA GLN A 276 -33.85 11.71 29.84
C GLN A 276 -33.53 13.14 30.29
N SER A 277 -34.41 14.08 29.97
CA SER A 277 -34.25 15.45 30.46
C SER A 277 -34.51 15.54 31.97
N LYS A 278 -34.05 16.61 32.63
CA LYS A 278 -34.36 16.84 34.05
C LYS A 278 -35.87 16.85 34.31
N ILE A 279 -36.65 17.39 33.36
CA ILE A 279 -38.11 17.45 33.42
C ILE A 279 -38.68 16.03 33.36
N ASP A 280 -38.21 15.19 32.43
CA ASP A 280 -38.67 13.80 32.31
C ASP A 280 -38.34 12.98 33.56
N ILE A 281 -37.16 13.17 34.15
CA ILE A 281 -36.76 12.53 35.42
C ILE A 281 -37.68 12.98 36.56
N GLU A 282 -38.05 14.26 36.60
CA GLU A 282 -38.96 14.80 37.62
C GLU A 282 -40.41 14.34 37.41
N LEU A 283 -40.84 14.18 36.16
CA LEU A 283 -42.14 13.62 35.79
C LEU A 283 -42.23 12.13 36.14
N GLU A 284 -41.19 11.35 35.81
CA GLU A 284 -41.09 9.92 36.16
C GLU A 284 -41.09 9.70 37.67
N LYS A 285 -40.40 10.57 38.43
CA LYS A 285 -40.40 10.55 39.90
C LYS A 285 -41.70 11.09 40.53
N GLY A 286 -42.62 11.65 39.74
CA GLY A 286 -43.83 12.32 40.22
C GLY A 286 -43.57 13.60 41.01
N THR A 287 -42.31 14.02 41.14
CA THR A 287 -41.95 15.23 41.89
C THR A 287 -42.29 16.50 41.13
N TYR A 288 -42.41 16.44 39.81
CA TYR A 288 -42.64 17.61 38.96
C TYR A 288 -43.87 18.43 39.39
N PHE A 289 -44.98 17.75 39.71
CA PHE A 289 -46.25 18.41 40.04
C PHE A 289 -46.38 18.83 41.51
N LEU A 290 -45.48 18.39 42.39
CA LEU A 290 -45.54 18.76 43.81
C LEU A 290 -45.15 20.23 44.00
N ALA A 291 -45.94 20.94 44.80
CA ALA A 291 -45.63 22.31 45.21
C ALA A 291 -44.30 22.34 45.99
N GLU A 292 -43.57 23.46 45.89
CA GLU A 292 -42.24 23.57 46.51
C GLU A 292 -42.27 23.34 48.03
N ALA A 293 -43.35 23.76 48.70
CA ALA A 293 -43.56 23.55 50.13
C ALA A 293 -43.69 22.05 50.49
N GLU A 294 -44.42 21.28 49.70
CA GLU A 294 -44.58 19.84 49.89
C GLU A 294 -43.28 19.09 49.62
N ARG A 295 -42.56 19.47 48.55
CA ARG A 295 -41.22 18.92 48.26
C ARG A 295 -40.26 19.13 49.44
N LYS A 296 -40.27 20.32 50.05
CA LYS A 296 -39.44 20.65 51.23
C LYS A 296 -39.85 19.81 52.45
N ARG A 297 -41.15 19.68 52.73
CA ARG A 297 -41.67 18.85 53.84
C ARG A 297 -41.25 17.39 53.70
N LEU A 298 -41.51 16.78 52.53
CA LEU A 298 -41.13 15.39 52.24
C LEU A 298 -39.61 15.18 52.33
N LYS A 299 -38.82 16.17 51.89
CA LYS A 299 -37.36 16.12 52.03
C LYS A 299 -36.92 16.10 53.49
N VAL A 300 -37.47 17.00 54.32
CA VAL A 300 -37.16 17.06 55.76
C VAL A 300 -37.57 15.76 56.45
N GLU A 301 -38.77 15.27 56.17
CA GLU A 301 -39.28 14.01 56.72
C GLU A 301 -38.38 12.83 56.34
N SER A 302 -37.99 12.73 55.06
CA SER A 302 -37.06 11.69 54.60
C SER A 302 -35.70 11.75 55.29
N ASN A 303 -35.19 12.96 55.58
CA ASN A 303 -33.92 13.15 56.27
C ASN A 303 -34.01 12.74 57.75
N ILE A 304 -35.14 13.06 58.41
CA ILE A 304 -35.40 12.63 59.80
C ILE A 304 -35.46 11.11 59.88
N VAL A 305 -36.20 10.47 58.96
CA VAL A 305 -36.31 9.00 58.90
C VAL A 305 -34.95 8.36 58.69
N LYS A 306 -34.16 8.86 57.73
CA LYS A 306 -32.78 8.37 57.47
C LYS A 306 -31.89 8.54 58.69
N SER A 307 -31.90 9.71 59.32
CA SER A 307 -31.11 10.00 60.52
C SER A 307 -31.47 9.04 61.67
N ASN A 308 -32.76 8.80 61.89
CA ASN A 308 -33.26 7.87 62.89
C ASN A 308 -32.88 6.41 62.60
N GLN A 309 -32.85 6.01 61.33
CA GLN A 309 -32.37 4.68 60.94
C GLN A 309 -30.86 4.53 61.18
N ILE A 310 -30.06 5.52 60.77
CA ILE A 310 -28.60 5.52 60.96
C ILE A 310 -28.25 5.51 62.44
N SER A 311 -28.93 6.32 63.25
CA SER A 311 -28.69 6.36 64.70
C SER A 311 -29.02 5.02 65.37
N LYS A 312 -30.12 4.37 65.00
CA LYS A 312 -30.47 3.01 65.46
C LYS A 312 -29.41 1.97 65.05
N ILE A 313 -28.94 2.00 63.81
CA ILE A 313 -27.89 1.10 63.32
C ILE A 313 -26.58 1.34 64.11
N ARG A 314 -26.19 2.61 64.29
CA ARG A 314 -24.98 2.98 65.02
C ARG A 314 -25.07 2.59 66.50
N GLN A 315 -26.21 2.79 67.14
CA GLN A 315 -26.44 2.34 68.51
C GLN A 315 -26.38 0.82 68.62
N LYS A 316 -26.98 0.09 67.66
CA LYS A 316 -26.89 -1.39 67.61
C LYS A 316 -25.45 -1.87 67.45
N ALA A 317 -24.67 -1.25 66.56
CA ALA A 317 -23.25 -1.55 66.35
C ALA A 317 -22.39 -1.24 67.58
N LYS A 318 -22.64 -0.11 68.26
CA LYS A 318 -21.97 0.22 69.54
C LYS A 318 -22.30 -0.80 70.63
N ARG A 319 -23.58 -1.18 70.76
CA ARG A 319 -24.01 -2.19 71.74
C ARG A 319 -23.40 -3.56 71.45
N SER A 320 -23.34 -4.00 70.19
CA SER A 320 -22.69 -5.26 69.84
C SER A 320 -21.18 -5.23 70.07
N ALA A 321 -20.51 -4.09 69.84
CA ALA A 321 -19.08 -3.95 70.10
C ALA A 321 -18.74 -3.98 71.59
N ALA A 322 -19.60 -3.41 72.46
CA ALA A 322 -19.41 -3.46 73.92
C ALA A 322 -19.66 -4.85 74.53
N LEU A 323 -20.33 -5.75 73.80
CA LEU A 323 -20.60 -7.12 74.25
C LEU A 323 -19.46 -8.09 73.92
N ILE A 324 -18.50 -7.67 73.09
CA ILE A 324 -17.29 -8.43 72.80
C ILE A 324 -16.26 -8.01 73.85
N PRO A 325 -15.79 -8.93 74.72
CA PRO A 325 -14.71 -8.64 75.65
C PRO A 325 -13.49 -8.11 74.89
N PRO A 326 -12.77 -7.10 75.41
CA PRO A 326 -11.52 -6.67 74.82
C PRO A 326 -10.54 -7.86 74.79
N ASP A 327 -9.86 -8.08 73.66
CA ASP A 327 -8.87 -9.15 73.55
C ASP A 327 -7.74 -8.91 74.57
N ASP A 328 -7.49 -9.90 75.44
CA ASP A 328 -6.36 -9.90 76.36
C ASP A 328 -5.05 -9.99 75.56
N GLN A 329 -4.34 -8.86 75.44
CA GLN A 329 -2.99 -8.86 74.88
C GLN A 329 -1.99 -9.34 75.94
N CYS A 330 -1.75 -10.65 75.97
CA CYS A 330 -0.50 -11.18 76.53
C CYS A 330 0.68 -10.67 75.68
N ASN A 331 1.48 -9.79 76.28
CA ASN A 331 2.76 -9.34 75.76
C ASN A 331 3.67 -10.55 75.48
N ASN A 332 4.04 -10.76 74.21
CA ASN A 332 5.25 -11.49 73.86
C ASN A 332 5.96 -10.78 72.72
N ASN A 333 7.12 -10.22 73.07
CA ASN A 333 8.16 -9.80 72.15
C ASN A 333 8.49 -10.96 71.21
N ASN A 334 8.36 -10.74 69.90
CA ASN A 334 9.28 -11.29 68.90
C ASN A 334 9.11 -10.60 67.55
N ASN A 335 10.24 -10.06 67.08
CA ASN A 335 10.65 -9.76 65.71
C ASN A 335 9.64 -10.03 64.59
N ASN A 336 9.35 -9.00 63.78
CA ASN A 336 9.72 -8.98 62.36
C ASN A 336 9.16 -7.75 61.61
N ASN A 337 10.04 -7.13 60.83
CA ASN A 337 9.80 -6.41 59.57
C ASN A 337 8.74 -5.30 59.54
N THR A 338 9.26 -4.07 59.57
CA THR A 338 8.60 -2.84 59.19
C THR A 338 8.05 -2.92 57.75
N SER A 339 6.73 -3.10 57.63
CA SER A 339 5.97 -2.64 56.47
C SER A 339 4.93 -1.63 56.93
N HIS A 340 5.12 -0.37 56.55
CA HIS A 340 4.16 0.70 56.81
C HIS A 340 2.86 0.44 56.06
N HIS A 341 1.88 -0.16 56.74
CA HIS A 341 0.49 -0.17 56.29
C HIS A 341 -0.26 1.01 56.94
N LYS A 342 -0.43 2.10 56.19
CA LYS A 342 -1.37 3.18 56.56
C LYS A 342 -2.79 2.61 56.67
N PRO A 343 -3.56 2.90 57.73
CA PRO A 343 -4.94 2.45 57.83
C PRO A 343 -5.79 3.12 56.75
N LYS A 344 -6.55 2.31 56.01
CA LYS A 344 -7.58 2.78 55.07
C LYS A 344 -8.63 3.56 55.87
N LYS A 345 -8.73 4.88 55.61
CA LYS A 345 -9.90 5.67 55.99
C LYS A 345 -11.14 5.01 55.38
N ILE A 346 -11.98 4.43 56.22
CA ILE A 346 -13.34 4.04 55.85
C ILE A 346 -14.09 5.36 55.62
N LYS A 347 -14.23 5.74 54.36
CA LYS A 347 -15.17 6.78 53.96
C LYS A 347 -16.57 6.20 54.15
N PHE A 348 -17.33 6.76 55.08
CA PHE A 348 -18.78 6.69 54.98
C PHE A 348 -19.16 7.71 53.90
N GLU A 349 -19.73 7.23 52.79
CA GLU A 349 -20.34 8.07 51.78
C GLU A 349 -21.59 8.73 52.39
N GLU A 350 -21.71 10.04 52.22
CA GLU A 350 -22.90 10.85 52.54
C GLU A 350 -24.03 10.63 51.54
#